data_AF-A0A9E4VKY7-F1
#
_entry.id   AF-A0A9E4VKY7-F1
#
_cell.length_a   1.000
_cell.length_b   1.000
_cell.length_c   1.000
_cell.angle_alpha   90.00
_cell.angle_beta   90.00
_cell.angle_gamma   90.00
#
_symmetry.space_group_name_H-M   'P 1'
#
loop_
_entity.id
_entity.type
_entity.pdbx_description
1 polymer ?
#
loop_
_entity_poly.entity_id
_entity_poly.type
_entity_poly.pdbx_seq_one_letter_code
_entity_poly.pdbx_strand_id
1 'polypeptide(L)'
;MTGYGTLIKQTVIAISIGLVVGWSGGFAVKAVPVHAFDVTITVAEGVEVLEVATAPDGYTLVTDTVVIAPDEPAEMVTPDGDVIVQVEAGTVESYVVLRYETLFEEQIPELSLGFVATETLFDLSLVNVDPESGEDPVLLKPITITLTLTQDVIAQAQENDLLLVILHYHDGQWTALETTVDFENGTAQVQVDSLSIFGLAYQTPIHRSHVSVSDDLVFGDVYPGEKVPEVFTVKLT
;
A
#
# COMPACT_ATOMS: atom_id res chain seq x y z
N MET A 1 45.12 -24.35 -23.74
CA MET A 1 45.26 -23.03 -24.39
C MET A 1 44.44 -23.16 -25.67
N THR A 2 43.26 -22.58 -25.86
CA THR A 2 42.74 -21.22 -25.62
C THR A 2 41.20 -21.41 -25.63
N GLY A 3 40.38 -20.97 -24.67
CA GLY A 3 40.12 -19.58 -24.29
C GLY A 3 38.96 -19.01 -25.11
N TYR A 4 37.71 -19.38 -24.81
CA TYR A 4 36.50 -18.69 -25.26
C TYR A 4 35.65 -18.35 -24.04
N GLY A 5 35.73 -17.11 -23.59
CA GLY A 5 34.80 -16.52 -22.63
C GLY A 5 33.82 -15.63 -23.39
N THR A 6 32.61 -16.11 -23.60
CA THR A 6 31.48 -15.26 -23.97
C THR A 6 30.61 -15.15 -22.72
N LEU A 7 30.61 -13.97 -22.11
CA LEU A 7 29.68 -13.58 -21.06
C LEU A 7 28.28 -13.49 -21.69
N ILE A 8 27.38 -14.40 -21.31
CA ILE A 8 25.95 -14.23 -21.55
C ILE A 8 25.33 -14.00 -20.18
N LYS A 9 25.07 -12.73 -19.84
CA LYS A 9 24.23 -12.36 -18.70
C LYS A 9 22.83 -12.93 -18.98
N GLN A 10 22.41 -13.94 -18.24
CA GLN A 10 21.01 -14.38 -18.21
C GLN A 10 20.37 -13.88 -16.92
N THR A 11 19.72 -12.73 -17.04
CA THR A 11 18.69 -12.27 -16.11
C THR A 11 17.42 -13.04 -16.47
N VAL A 12 16.99 -13.96 -15.60
CA VAL A 12 15.68 -14.59 -15.70
C VAL A 12 14.82 -13.93 -14.63
N ILE A 13 14.09 -12.88 -15.02
CA ILE A 13 12.99 -12.31 -14.24
C ILE A 13 11.80 -13.23 -14.50
N ALA A 14 11.41 -14.02 -13.50
CA ALA A 14 10.18 -14.78 -13.54
C ALA A 14 9.01 -13.80 -13.32
N ILE A 15 8.12 -13.70 -14.31
CA ILE A 15 6.84 -13.01 -14.16
C ILE A 15 5.80 -14.01 -13.68
N SER A 16 5.12 -13.60 -12.61
CA SER A 16 3.91 -14.14 -11.97
C SER A 16 4.09 -15.43 -11.16
N ILE A 17 3.80 -15.28 -9.85
CA ILE A 17 3.88 -16.24 -8.75
C ILE A 17 5.29 -16.28 -8.15
N GLY A 18 5.43 -15.74 -6.94
CA GLY A 18 6.68 -15.74 -6.19
C GLY A 18 7.25 -17.15 -6.06
N LEU A 19 8.29 -17.45 -6.84
CA LEU A 19 9.04 -18.69 -6.76
C LEU A 19 10.48 -18.32 -6.38
N VAL A 20 10.86 -18.51 -5.12
CA VAL A 20 12.25 -18.40 -4.70
C VAL A 20 12.97 -19.67 -5.12
N VAL A 21 13.79 -19.58 -6.17
CA VAL A 21 14.59 -20.70 -6.68
C VAL A 21 16.05 -20.52 -6.24
N GLY A 22 16.51 -21.33 -5.28
CA GLY A 22 17.96 -21.48 -5.04
C GLY A 22 18.59 -22.29 -6.16
N TRP A 23 19.74 -21.86 -6.73
CA TRP A 23 20.29 -22.49 -7.93
C TRP A 23 21.74 -22.95 -7.84
N SER A 24 21.98 -24.10 -8.49
CA SER A 24 23.27 -24.50 -9.04
C SER A 24 23.08 -25.18 -10.41
N GLY A 25 22.69 -24.42 -11.45
CA GLY A 25 22.89 -24.85 -12.85
C GLY A 25 21.75 -24.61 -13.85
N GLY A 26 22.12 -23.98 -14.98
CA GLY A 26 21.40 -23.62 -16.21
C GLY A 26 20.09 -24.33 -16.60
N PHE A 27 18.96 -23.59 -16.69
CA PHE A 27 17.70 -23.96 -17.34
C PHE A 27 16.92 -22.73 -17.82
N ALA A 28 16.15 -22.90 -18.89
CA ALA A 28 15.32 -21.87 -19.51
C ALA A 28 13.84 -22.06 -19.13
N VAL A 29 13.19 -20.99 -18.66
CA VAL A 29 11.73 -20.94 -18.46
C VAL A 29 11.09 -20.44 -19.75
N LYS A 30 10.14 -21.20 -20.30
CA LYS A 30 9.36 -20.78 -21.47
C LYS A 30 7.96 -20.39 -21.02
N ALA A 31 7.70 -19.09 -20.90
CA ALA A 31 6.35 -18.57 -20.68
C ALA A 31 5.49 -18.82 -21.93
N VAL A 32 4.28 -19.34 -21.72
CA VAL A 32 3.24 -19.50 -22.74
C VAL A 32 2.06 -18.63 -22.30
N PRO A 33 1.54 -17.71 -23.13
CA PRO A 33 0.44 -16.84 -22.70
C PRO A 33 -0.89 -17.53 -23.00
N VAL A 34 -1.65 -17.92 -21.98
CA VAL A 34 -3.09 -18.22 -22.16
C VAL A 34 -3.85 -17.78 -20.91
N HIS A 35 -5.05 -17.25 -21.14
CA HIS A 35 -6.01 -16.74 -20.15
C HIS A 35 -6.47 -17.81 -19.16
N ALA A 36 -6.57 -17.41 -17.89
CA ALA A 36 -7.19 -18.10 -16.75
C ALA A 36 -6.59 -19.48 -16.41
N PHE A 37 -5.86 -19.61 -15.30
CA PHE A 37 -5.24 -20.88 -14.93
C PHE A 37 -5.25 -21.24 -13.44
N ASP A 38 -5.62 -22.50 -13.18
CA ASP A 38 -4.92 -23.40 -12.26
C ASP A 38 -3.43 -23.48 -12.67
N VAL A 39 -2.53 -23.08 -11.76
CA VAL A 39 -1.08 -23.11 -12.00
C VAL A 39 -0.55 -24.53 -11.76
N THR A 40 -0.01 -25.17 -12.80
CA THR A 40 0.73 -26.43 -12.64
C THR A 40 2.24 -26.16 -12.59
N ILE A 41 2.83 -26.22 -11.40
CA ILE A 41 4.29 -26.10 -11.23
C ILE A 41 4.91 -27.49 -11.40
N THR A 42 5.76 -27.65 -12.42
CA THR A 42 6.55 -28.88 -12.60
C THR A 42 7.91 -28.70 -11.96
N VAL A 43 8.16 -29.46 -10.90
CA VAL A 43 9.36 -29.38 -10.07
C VAL A 43 10.27 -30.58 -10.37
N ALA A 44 11.58 -30.36 -10.49
CA ALA A 44 12.54 -31.44 -10.65
C ALA A 44 12.66 -32.26 -9.33
N GLU A 45 13.04 -33.54 -9.43
CA GLU A 45 13.37 -34.34 -8.23
C GLU A 45 14.44 -33.63 -7.39
N GLY A 46 14.12 -33.33 -6.12
CA GLY A 46 15.04 -32.70 -5.16
C GLY A 46 14.89 -31.19 -5.00
N VAL A 47 13.95 -30.53 -5.68
CA VAL A 47 13.59 -29.13 -5.42
C VAL A 47 12.36 -29.07 -4.51
N GLU A 48 12.48 -28.38 -3.37
CA GLU A 48 11.35 -28.13 -2.47
C GLU A 48 10.65 -26.83 -2.86
N VAL A 49 9.33 -26.91 -3.12
CA VAL A 49 8.49 -25.72 -3.29
C VAL A 49 8.07 -25.27 -1.90
N LEU A 50 8.64 -24.17 -1.45
CA LEU A 50 8.25 -23.48 -0.22
C LEU A 50 7.04 -22.60 -0.53
N GLU A 51 5.87 -23.24 -0.60
CA GLU A 51 4.54 -22.62 -0.65
C GLU A 51 4.19 -21.84 -1.94
N VAL A 52 2.95 -22.01 -2.40
CA VAL A 52 2.37 -21.22 -3.48
C VAL A 52 1.22 -20.45 -2.86
N ALA A 53 1.36 -19.13 -2.74
CA ALA A 53 0.28 -18.28 -2.28
C ALA A 53 -0.86 -18.34 -3.31
N THR A 54 -1.98 -18.94 -2.93
CA THR A 54 -3.23 -18.91 -3.71
C THR A 54 -4.12 -17.81 -3.15
N ALA A 55 -4.59 -16.90 -4.00
CA ALA A 55 -5.60 -15.92 -3.60
C ALA A 55 -6.88 -16.65 -3.11
N PRO A 56 -7.62 -16.11 -2.13
CA PRO A 56 -8.93 -16.65 -1.78
C PRO A 56 -9.88 -16.64 -2.99
N ASP A 57 -10.89 -17.51 -3.00
CA ASP A 57 -11.85 -17.61 -4.10
C ASP A 57 -12.51 -16.24 -4.38
N GLY A 58 -12.35 -15.75 -5.61
CA GLY A 58 -12.88 -14.44 -6.04
C GLY A 58 -11.89 -13.28 -5.96
N TYR A 59 -10.69 -13.50 -5.44
CA TYR A 59 -9.62 -12.49 -5.37
C TYR A 59 -8.56 -12.71 -6.45
N THR A 60 -7.92 -11.62 -6.88
CA THR A 60 -6.80 -11.66 -7.82
C THR A 60 -5.53 -11.23 -7.08
N LEU A 61 -4.57 -12.14 -6.95
CA LEU A 61 -3.24 -11.78 -6.44
C LEU A 61 -2.47 -11.06 -7.54
N VAL A 62 -2.08 -9.82 -7.28
CA VAL A 62 -1.16 -9.06 -8.14
C VAL A 62 0.17 -8.96 -7.41
N THR A 63 1.24 -9.33 -8.10
CA THR A 63 2.61 -9.15 -7.64
C THR A 63 3.44 -8.58 -8.77
N ASP A 64 4.33 -7.65 -8.44
CA ASP A 64 5.24 -7.05 -9.41
C ASP A 64 6.58 -6.72 -8.76
N THR A 65 7.61 -6.57 -9.59
CA THR A 65 8.95 -6.23 -9.14
C THR A 65 9.64 -5.27 -10.11
N VAL A 66 10.38 -4.31 -9.57
CA VAL A 66 11.28 -3.46 -10.35
C VAL A 66 12.66 -3.40 -9.70
N VAL A 67 13.70 -3.37 -10.52
CA VAL A 67 15.07 -3.16 -10.04
C VAL A 67 15.30 -1.66 -9.85
N ILE A 68 15.76 -1.28 -8.66
CA ILE A 68 16.12 0.09 -8.30
C ILE A 68 17.65 0.19 -8.33
N ALA A 69 18.16 1.14 -9.11
CA ALA A 69 19.57 1.50 -9.12
C ALA A 69 19.86 2.63 -8.11
N PRO A 70 21.07 2.70 -7.52
CA PRO A 70 21.42 3.77 -6.58
C PRO A 70 21.43 5.17 -7.19
N ASP A 71 21.76 5.29 -8.48
CA ASP A 71 22.09 6.57 -9.13
C ASP A 71 21.08 7.00 -10.20
N GLU A 72 20.01 6.22 -10.40
CA GLU A 72 18.97 6.50 -11.41
C GLU A 72 17.58 6.49 -10.76
N PRO A 73 16.66 7.38 -11.19
CA PRO A 73 15.27 7.29 -10.76
C PRO A 73 14.60 6.05 -11.38
N ALA A 74 13.60 5.52 -10.69
CA ALA A 74 12.80 4.39 -11.12
C ALA A 74 11.32 4.62 -10.83
N GLU A 75 10.47 3.93 -11.59
CA GLU A 75 9.02 3.93 -11.40
C GLU A 75 8.52 2.49 -11.48
N MET A 76 7.65 2.12 -10.54
CA MET A 76 6.84 0.90 -10.61
C MET A 76 5.40 1.32 -10.87
N VAL A 77 4.75 0.68 -11.83
CA VAL A 77 3.31 0.80 -12.07
C VAL A 77 2.76 -0.62 -12.04
N THR A 78 1.85 -0.89 -11.11
CA THR A 78 1.27 -2.23 -10.98
C THR A 78 0.49 -2.62 -12.25
N PRO A 79 0.38 -3.92 -12.58
CA PRO A 79 -0.30 -4.37 -13.81
C PRO A 79 -1.75 -3.88 -13.98
N ASP A 80 -2.47 -3.63 -12.89
CA ASP A 80 -3.81 -3.04 -12.85
C ASP A 80 -3.81 -1.50 -12.98
N GLY A 81 -2.66 -0.85 -12.76
CA GLY A 81 -2.51 0.60 -12.77
C GLY A 81 -3.00 1.28 -11.49
N ASP A 82 -3.31 0.50 -10.45
CA ASP A 82 -3.89 1.03 -9.21
C ASP A 82 -2.83 1.64 -8.29
N VAL A 83 -1.58 1.17 -8.37
CA VAL A 83 -0.47 1.65 -7.55
C VAL A 83 0.70 2.06 -8.43
N ILE A 84 1.15 3.30 -8.22
CA ILE A 84 2.35 3.87 -8.83
C ILE A 84 3.32 4.22 -7.72
N VAL A 85 4.55 3.73 -7.81
CA VAL A 85 5.62 4.00 -6.86
C VAL A 85 6.77 4.69 -7.58
N GLN A 86 7.12 5.88 -7.13
CA GLN A 86 8.19 6.70 -7.71
C GLN A 86 9.37 6.77 -6.76
N VAL A 87 10.54 6.38 -7.27
CA VAL A 87 11.78 6.27 -6.51
C VAL A 87 12.81 7.19 -7.15
N GLU A 88 13.30 8.15 -6.38
CA GLU A 88 14.30 9.10 -6.86
C GLU A 88 15.72 8.50 -6.81
N ALA A 89 16.64 9.05 -7.60
CA ALA A 89 18.05 8.69 -7.53
C ALA A 89 18.62 8.96 -6.11
N GLY A 90 19.45 8.03 -5.63
CA GLY A 90 20.06 8.06 -4.30
C GLY A 90 19.11 7.66 -3.18
N THR A 91 17.97 7.03 -3.48
CA THR A 91 17.05 6.47 -2.48
C THR A 91 17.58 5.17 -1.87
N VAL A 92 18.47 4.46 -2.56
CA VAL A 92 19.06 3.19 -2.12
C VAL A 92 20.58 3.26 -2.28
N GLU A 93 21.33 2.52 -1.46
CA GLU A 93 22.80 2.52 -1.50
C GLU A 93 23.36 1.57 -2.58
N SER A 94 22.65 0.48 -2.85
CA SER A 94 23.03 -0.56 -3.81
C SER A 94 21.83 -0.96 -4.67
N TYR A 95 22.08 -1.81 -5.68
CA TYR A 95 21.00 -2.40 -6.47
C TYR A 95 20.10 -3.25 -5.57
N VAL A 96 18.80 -2.94 -5.60
CA VAL A 96 17.77 -3.65 -4.84
C VAL A 96 16.57 -3.92 -5.75
N VAL A 97 15.71 -4.84 -5.33
CA VAL A 97 14.42 -5.10 -5.97
C VAL A 97 13.33 -4.53 -5.08
N LEU A 98 12.54 -3.60 -5.59
CA LEU A 98 11.27 -3.22 -4.99
C LEU A 98 10.23 -4.27 -5.40
N ARG A 99 9.54 -4.85 -4.43
CA ARG A 99 8.46 -5.81 -4.61
C ARG A 99 7.14 -5.20 -4.18
N TYR A 100 6.12 -5.48 -4.97
CA TYR A 100 4.71 -5.24 -4.67
C TYR A 100 3.97 -6.56 -4.53
N GLU A 101 3.06 -6.61 -3.57
CA GLU A 101 2.13 -7.72 -3.38
C GLU A 101 0.77 -7.19 -2.91
N THR A 102 -0.30 -7.52 -3.62
CA THR A 102 -1.67 -7.27 -3.13
C THR A 102 -1.96 -8.13 -1.92
N LEU A 103 -2.62 -7.53 -0.94
CA LEU A 103 -3.09 -8.20 0.27
C LEU A 103 -4.61 -8.20 0.34
N PHE A 104 -5.14 -9.13 1.12
CA PHE A 104 -6.56 -9.26 1.41
C PHE A 104 -6.84 -8.98 2.88
N GLU A 105 -8.10 -8.69 3.21
CA GLU A 105 -8.53 -8.27 4.55
C GLU A 105 -8.10 -9.29 5.63
N GLU A 106 -8.11 -10.58 5.30
CA GLU A 106 -7.73 -11.66 6.22
C GLU A 106 -6.22 -11.73 6.49
N GLN A 107 -5.40 -11.10 5.66
CA GLN A 107 -3.95 -11.10 5.75
C GLN A 107 -3.41 -9.88 6.51
N ILE A 108 -4.26 -8.88 6.77
CA ILE A 108 -3.83 -7.64 7.41
C ILE A 108 -4.18 -7.59 8.91
N PRO A 109 -3.42 -6.83 9.71
CA PRO A 109 -3.79 -6.53 11.09
C PRO A 109 -5.09 -5.73 11.16
N GLU A 110 -5.87 -5.90 12.24
CA GLU A 110 -7.12 -5.14 12.46
C GLU A 110 -6.88 -3.63 12.42
N LEU A 111 -7.77 -2.91 11.74
CA LEU A 111 -7.72 -1.45 11.66
C LEU A 111 -8.11 -0.79 12.99
N SER A 112 -7.53 0.38 13.25
CA SER A 112 -7.92 1.21 14.39
C SER A 112 -9.33 1.77 14.22
N LEU A 113 -10.02 2.02 15.35
CA LEU A 113 -11.36 2.62 15.34
C LEU A 113 -11.37 3.95 14.56
N GLY A 114 -12.37 4.12 13.70
CA GLY A 114 -12.55 5.34 12.89
C GLY A 114 -11.99 5.23 11.46
N PHE A 115 -11.42 4.08 11.10
CA PHE A 115 -11.01 3.75 9.74
C PHE A 115 -11.82 2.57 9.19
N VAL A 116 -12.09 2.62 7.88
CA VAL A 116 -12.65 1.51 7.11
C VAL A 116 -11.81 1.38 5.85
N ALA A 117 -11.11 0.25 5.66
CA ALA A 117 -10.31 0.01 4.46
C ALA A 117 -11.20 -0.09 3.22
N THR A 118 -10.65 0.34 2.08
CA THR A 118 -11.15 -0.04 0.77
C THR A 118 -10.57 -1.40 0.36
N GLU A 119 -10.82 -1.82 -0.89
CA GLU A 119 -10.21 -3.03 -1.45
C GLU A 119 -8.71 -2.86 -1.78
N THR A 120 -8.17 -1.64 -1.70
CA THR A 120 -6.77 -1.36 -2.00
C THR A 120 -5.90 -1.60 -0.76
N LEU A 121 -5.37 -2.81 -0.64
CA LEU A 121 -4.44 -3.26 0.40
C LEU A 121 -3.22 -3.93 -0.25
N PHE A 122 -2.02 -3.56 0.16
CA PHE A 122 -0.79 -4.10 -0.45
C PHE A 122 0.43 -4.00 0.46
N ASP A 123 1.41 -4.87 0.23
CA ASP A 123 2.76 -4.78 0.81
C ASP A 123 3.73 -4.18 -0.22
N LEU A 124 4.63 -3.33 0.26
CA LEU A 124 5.85 -2.98 -0.42
C LEU A 124 7.04 -3.46 0.41
N SER A 125 8.03 -4.04 -0.26
CA SER A 125 9.25 -4.49 0.40
C SER A 125 10.46 -4.36 -0.52
N LEU A 126 11.63 -4.16 0.08
CA LEU A 126 12.90 -4.19 -0.64
C LEU A 126 13.60 -5.53 -0.42
N VAL A 127 14.18 -6.06 -1.48
CA VAL A 127 14.99 -7.28 -1.44
C VAL A 127 16.35 -6.99 -2.06
N ASN A 128 17.43 -7.43 -1.42
CA ASN A 128 18.75 -7.30 -2.04
C ASN A 128 18.83 -8.13 -3.31
N VAL A 129 19.45 -7.57 -4.35
CA VAL A 129 19.81 -8.34 -5.54
C VAL A 129 20.89 -9.38 -5.21
N ASP A 130 21.76 -9.06 -4.23
CA ASP A 130 22.74 -9.98 -3.68
C ASP A 130 22.29 -10.47 -2.30
N PRO A 131 21.80 -11.71 -2.16
CA PRO A 131 21.35 -12.25 -0.88
C PRO A 131 22.50 -12.45 0.12
N GLU A 132 23.77 -12.36 -0.30
CA GLU A 132 24.94 -12.47 0.58
C GLU A 132 25.37 -11.12 1.20
N SER A 133 24.72 -9.99 0.85
CA SER A 133 25.07 -8.66 1.37
C SER A 133 24.89 -8.53 2.90
N GLY A 134 24.07 -9.38 3.51
CA GLY A 134 23.95 -9.53 4.97
C GLY A 134 23.17 -8.43 5.71
N GLU A 135 22.88 -7.30 5.08
CA GLU A 135 22.08 -6.21 5.64
C GLU A 135 20.81 -6.01 4.81
N ASP A 136 19.66 -5.87 5.48
CA ASP A 136 18.40 -5.59 4.80
C ASP A 136 18.44 -4.21 4.13
N PRO A 137 17.96 -4.09 2.89
CA PRO A 137 17.99 -2.83 2.18
C PRO A 137 17.06 -1.81 2.84
N VAL A 138 17.54 -0.57 2.98
CA VAL A 138 16.80 0.54 3.58
C VAL A 138 16.66 1.72 2.62
N LEU A 139 15.58 2.49 2.81
CA LEU A 139 15.39 3.76 2.10
C LEU A 139 16.26 4.85 2.73
N LEU A 140 17.09 5.50 1.93
CA LEU A 140 17.89 6.67 2.30
C LEU A 140 17.11 7.99 2.12
N LYS A 141 16.02 7.95 1.34
CA LYS A 141 15.14 9.06 1.05
C LYS A 141 13.69 8.57 0.99
N PRO A 142 12.70 9.43 1.28
CA PRO A 142 11.31 9.07 1.07
C PRO A 142 11.01 8.77 -0.40
N ILE A 143 10.10 7.83 -0.64
CA ILE A 143 9.53 7.54 -1.96
C ILE A 143 8.10 8.06 -2.04
N THR A 144 7.59 8.28 -3.25
CA THR A 144 6.21 8.72 -3.48
C THR A 144 5.36 7.53 -3.90
N ILE A 145 4.23 7.34 -3.22
CA ILE A 145 3.19 6.37 -3.60
C ILE A 145 1.98 7.16 -4.10
N THR A 146 1.47 6.79 -5.26
CA THR A 146 0.22 7.32 -5.83
C THR A 146 -0.73 6.16 -6.08
N LEU A 147 -1.93 6.27 -5.53
CA LEU A 147 -3.02 5.32 -5.74
C LEU A 147 -4.03 5.91 -6.71
N THR A 148 -4.48 5.11 -7.67
CA THR A 148 -5.63 5.44 -8.51
C THR A 148 -6.92 5.17 -7.72
N LEU A 149 -7.84 6.12 -7.76
CA LEU A 149 -9.12 6.05 -7.06
C LEU A 149 -10.22 5.62 -8.04
N THR A 150 -10.94 4.56 -7.69
CA THR A 150 -12.13 4.14 -8.44
C THR A 150 -13.26 5.14 -8.23
N GLN A 151 -14.19 5.20 -9.19
CA GLN A 151 -15.35 6.09 -9.09
C GLN A 151 -16.24 5.77 -7.88
N ASP A 152 -16.37 4.49 -7.53
CA ASP A 152 -17.13 4.06 -6.35
C ASP A 152 -16.47 4.55 -5.06
N VAL A 153 -15.13 4.49 -4.99
CA VAL A 153 -14.39 5.00 -3.84
C VAL A 153 -14.58 6.50 -3.68
N ILE A 154 -14.47 7.25 -4.78
CA ILE A 154 -14.67 8.71 -4.80
C ILE A 154 -16.11 9.07 -4.39
N ALA A 155 -17.11 8.41 -4.99
CA ALA A 155 -18.51 8.66 -4.69
C ALA A 155 -18.82 8.40 -3.22
N GLN A 156 -18.38 7.26 -2.67
CA GLN A 156 -18.57 6.91 -1.27
C GLN A 156 -17.96 7.96 -0.33
N ALA A 157 -16.76 8.47 -0.65
CA ALA A 157 -16.10 9.51 0.15
C ALA A 157 -16.88 10.83 0.11
N GLN A 158 -17.29 11.27 -1.07
CA GLN A 158 -17.99 12.55 -1.27
C GLN A 158 -19.41 12.55 -0.71
N GLU A 159 -20.17 11.47 -0.91
CA GLU A 159 -21.55 11.35 -0.44
C GLU A 159 -21.66 11.35 1.09
N ASN A 160 -20.62 10.85 1.77
CA ASN A 160 -20.63 10.65 3.22
C ASN A 160 -19.68 11.61 3.97
N ASP A 161 -19.12 12.61 3.27
CA ASP A 161 -18.17 13.58 3.82
C ASP A 161 -16.99 12.89 4.56
N LEU A 162 -16.46 11.83 3.95
CA LEU A 162 -15.35 11.04 4.48
C LEU A 162 -14.02 11.53 3.90
N LEU A 163 -12.97 11.49 4.72
CA LEU A 163 -11.62 11.70 4.25
C LEU A 163 -11.07 10.40 3.67
N LEU A 164 -10.36 10.48 2.54
CA LEU A 164 -9.56 9.38 2.03
C LEU A 164 -8.12 9.54 2.54
N VAL A 165 -7.60 8.49 3.17
CA VAL A 165 -6.26 8.48 3.72
C VAL A 165 -5.55 7.18 3.35
N ILE A 166 -4.24 7.27 3.14
CA ILE A 166 -3.37 6.10 3.04
C ILE A 166 -2.88 5.78 4.45
N LEU A 167 -3.11 4.54 4.88
CA LEU A 167 -2.61 3.98 6.12
C LEU A 167 -1.30 3.24 5.86
N HIS A 168 -0.40 3.27 6.83
CA HIS A 168 0.84 2.51 6.84
C HIS A 168 0.93 1.72 8.14
N TYR A 169 1.12 0.41 8.03
CA TYR A 169 1.33 -0.46 9.18
C TYR A 169 2.82 -0.53 9.52
N HIS A 170 3.21 0.01 10.67
CA HIS A 170 4.57 -0.09 11.17
C HIS A 170 4.56 -0.19 12.69
N ASP A 171 5.60 -0.80 13.27
CA ASP A 171 5.74 -0.96 14.73
C ASP A 171 4.53 -1.62 15.42
N GLY A 172 3.80 -2.47 14.68
CA GLY A 172 2.62 -3.16 15.19
C GLY A 172 1.33 -2.33 15.19
N GLN A 173 1.31 -1.16 14.54
CA GLN A 173 0.17 -0.25 14.53
C GLN A 173 -0.07 0.37 13.15
N TRP A 174 -1.33 0.73 12.88
CA TRP A 174 -1.71 1.51 11.72
C TRP A 174 -1.59 3.00 11.99
N THR A 175 -0.88 3.71 11.11
CA THR A 175 -0.74 5.16 11.14
C THR A 175 -1.30 5.76 9.86
N ALA A 176 -2.19 6.75 9.99
CA ALA A 176 -2.66 7.53 8.84
C ALA A 176 -1.59 8.53 8.39
N LEU A 177 -1.27 8.51 7.11
CA LEU A 177 -0.27 9.38 6.52
C LEU A 177 -0.88 10.67 6.00
N GLU A 178 -0.06 11.72 5.85
CA GLU A 178 -0.47 12.98 5.22
C GLU A 178 -0.74 12.76 3.73
N THR A 179 -2.00 12.46 3.42
CA THR A 179 -2.45 12.06 2.09
C THR A 179 -2.98 13.27 1.34
N THR A 180 -2.44 13.51 0.14
CA THR A 180 -2.96 14.51 -0.80
C THR A 180 -3.91 13.84 -1.77
N VAL A 181 -5.19 14.20 -1.73
CA VAL A 181 -6.24 13.62 -2.58
C VAL A 181 -6.61 14.60 -3.69
N ASP A 182 -6.57 14.12 -4.93
CA ASP A 182 -7.02 14.83 -6.12
C ASP A 182 -8.20 14.07 -6.74
N PHE A 183 -9.41 14.52 -6.42
CA PHE A 183 -10.64 13.92 -6.96
C PHE A 183 -10.85 14.18 -8.45
N GLU A 184 -10.22 15.21 -9.03
CA GLU A 184 -10.34 15.53 -10.45
C GLU A 184 -9.54 14.52 -11.29
N ASN A 185 -8.32 14.23 -10.85
CA ASN A 185 -7.46 13.23 -11.49
C ASN A 185 -7.70 11.81 -10.95
N GLY A 186 -8.50 11.65 -9.89
CA GLY A 186 -8.80 10.38 -9.27
C GLY A 186 -7.57 9.74 -8.64
N THR A 187 -6.81 10.51 -7.86
CA THR A 187 -5.58 10.02 -7.21
C THR A 187 -5.50 10.36 -5.74
N ALA A 188 -4.81 9.51 -4.98
CA ALA A 188 -4.36 9.78 -3.62
C ALA A 188 -2.85 9.57 -3.53
N GLN A 189 -2.12 10.55 -3.05
CA GLN A 189 -0.66 10.56 -3.05
C GLN A 189 -0.08 10.78 -1.65
N VAL A 190 1.05 10.12 -1.38
CA VAL A 190 1.79 10.22 -0.11
C VAL A 190 3.29 10.01 -0.30
N GLN A 191 4.10 10.53 0.63
CA GLN A 191 5.52 10.20 0.74
C GLN A 191 5.79 9.32 1.97
N VAL A 192 6.62 8.29 1.81
CA VAL A 192 6.94 7.32 2.87
C VAL A 192 8.44 7.08 2.95
N ASP A 193 8.97 6.93 4.17
CA ASP A 193 10.38 6.70 4.47
C ASP A 193 10.71 5.25 4.85
N SER A 194 9.67 4.42 4.94
CA SER A 194 9.75 3.01 5.31
C SER A 194 8.66 2.25 4.55
N LEU A 195 8.89 0.95 4.33
CA LEU A 195 8.00 0.09 3.56
C LEU A 195 7.44 -1.01 4.45
N SER A 196 6.16 -1.31 4.25
CA SER A 196 5.45 -2.44 4.81
C SER A 196 4.08 -2.53 4.13
N ILE A 197 3.05 -2.84 4.91
CA ILE A 197 1.67 -2.88 4.48
C ILE A 197 1.11 -1.46 4.41
N PHE A 198 0.48 -1.16 3.28
CA PHE A 198 -0.27 0.04 3.02
C PHE A 198 -1.72 -0.29 2.69
N GLY A 199 -2.61 0.66 2.97
CA GLY A 199 -4.01 0.54 2.63
C GLY A 199 -4.68 1.88 2.40
N LEU A 200 -5.56 1.97 1.41
CA LEU A 200 -6.45 3.11 1.29
C LEU A 200 -7.64 2.91 2.24
N ALA A 201 -8.02 3.94 2.97
CA ALA A 201 -9.12 3.88 3.91
C ALA A 201 -9.97 5.15 3.90
N TYR A 202 -11.24 4.96 4.22
CA TYR A 202 -12.11 6.04 4.66
C TYR A 202 -11.84 6.36 6.12
N GLN A 203 -11.73 7.63 6.43
CA GLN A 203 -11.68 8.15 7.78
C GLN A 203 -12.87 9.08 8.00
N THR A 204 -13.65 8.80 9.04
CA THR A 204 -14.67 9.75 9.47
C THR A 204 -13.97 11.01 10.01
N PRO A 205 -14.31 12.22 9.52
CA PRO A 205 -13.80 13.42 10.15
C PRO A 205 -14.20 13.40 11.63
N ILE A 206 -13.24 13.66 12.52
CA ILE A 206 -13.59 14.08 13.88
C ILE A 206 -14.36 15.39 13.74
N HIS A 207 -15.68 15.30 13.72
CA HIS A 207 -16.54 16.46 13.71
C HIS A 207 -16.19 17.26 14.97
N ARG A 208 -15.47 18.38 14.82
CA ARG A 208 -15.57 19.46 15.79
C ARG A 208 -17.05 19.78 15.81
N SER A 209 -17.71 19.40 16.89
CA SER A 209 -19.12 19.73 17.07
C SER A 209 -19.21 21.24 16.91
N HIS A 210 -19.71 21.70 15.77
CA HIS A 210 -20.15 23.08 15.66
C HIS A 210 -21.36 23.09 16.58
N VAL A 211 -21.15 23.56 17.80
CA VAL A 211 -22.26 23.93 18.66
C VAL A 211 -22.94 25.07 17.92
N SER A 212 -23.95 24.74 17.11
CA SER A 212 -24.92 25.73 16.68
C SER A 212 -25.65 26.14 17.94
N VAL A 213 -25.14 27.18 18.59
CA VAL A 213 -25.93 27.95 19.54
C VAL A 213 -27.07 28.51 18.69
N SER A 214 -28.24 27.93 18.84
CA SER A 214 -29.45 28.56 18.33
C SER A 214 -29.55 29.92 19.02
N ASP A 215 -29.54 30.99 18.23
CA ASP A 215 -29.73 32.37 18.69
C ASP A 215 -31.15 32.63 19.28
N ASP A 216 -31.95 31.59 19.53
CA ASP A 216 -33.25 31.67 20.20
C ASP A 216 -33.15 31.72 21.74
N LEU A 217 -31.97 32.00 22.30
CA LEU A 217 -31.90 32.46 23.68
C LEU A 217 -32.35 33.93 23.74
N VAL A 218 -33.67 34.11 23.78
CA VAL A 218 -34.26 35.35 24.29
C VAL A 218 -33.83 35.49 25.74
N PHE A 219 -32.75 36.23 25.99
CA PHE A 219 -32.44 36.72 27.32
C PHE A 219 -33.53 37.71 27.70
N GLY A 220 -34.54 37.25 28.45
CA GLY A 220 -35.43 38.14 29.17
C GLY A 220 -34.60 38.99 30.13
N ASP A 221 -34.85 40.29 30.16
CA ASP A 221 -34.15 41.25 31.02
C ASP A 221 -34.05 40.73 32.45
N VAL A 222 -32.82 40.49 32.92
CA VAL A 222 -32.55 40.09 34.31
C VAL A 222 -32.59 41.35 35.17
N TYR A 223 -33.62 41.47 36.00
CA TYR A 223 -33.68 42.50 37.03
C TYR A 223 -32.67 42.22 38.15
N PRO A 224 -31.98 43.23 38.69
CA PRO A 224 -30.96 43.03 39.71
C PRO A 224 -31.59 42.57 41.03
N GLY A 225 -31.36 41.30 41.40
CA GLY A 225 -31.76 40.74 42.70
C GLY A 225 -32.16 39.26 42.71
N GLU A 226 -32.34 38.62 41.55
CA GLU A 226 -32.82 37.23 41.48
C GLU A 226 -31.69 36.23 41.27
N LYS A 227 -31.69 35.14 42.06
CA LYS A 227 -30.71 34.05 41.93
C LYS A 227 -31.02 33.25 40.66
N VAL A 228 -30.03 33.13 39.79
CA VAL A 228 -30.06 32.30 38.57
C VAL A 228 -30.26 30.83 38.96
N PRO A 229 -31.21 30.09 38.38
CA PRO A 229 -31.21 28.63 38.49
C PRO A 229 -30.10 28.05 37.60
N GLU A 230 -29.17 27.33 38.20
CA GLU A 230 -28.25 26.45 37.48
C GLU A 230 -29.02 25.27 36.87
N VAL A 231 -28.46 24.76 35.77
CA VAL A 231 -28.78 23.52 35.03
C VAL A 231 -29.76 23.70 33.86
N PHE A 232 -29.18 23.77 32.65
CA PHE A 232 -29.84 23.36 31.42
C PHE A 232 -29.38 21.93 31.07
N THR A 233 -30.32 20.99 31.00
CA THR A 233 -30.07 19.65 30.47
C THR A 233 -30.09 19.73 28.94
N VAL A 234 -28.96 19.42 28.30
CA VAL A 234 -28.89 19.28 26.84
C VAL A 234 -29.46 17.92 26.45
N LYS A 235 -30.52 17.90 25.62
CA LYS A 235 -30.95 16.69 24.93
C LYS A 235 -30.19 16.59 23.61
N LEU A 236 -29.38 15.54 23.48
CA LEU A 236 -28.84 15.08 22.21
C LEU A 236 -30.00 14.41 21.45
N THR A 237 -30.26 14.85 20.22
CA THR A 237 -31.17 14.15 19.28
C THR A 237 -30.33 13.69 18.10
#